data_AF-A0A7W0KFE2-F1
#
_entry.id   AF-A0A7W0KFE2-F1
#
_cell.length_a   1.000
_cell.length_b   1.000
_cell.length_c   1.000
_cell.angle_alpha   90.00
_cell.angle_beta   90.00
_cell.angle_gamma   90.00
#
_symmetry.space_group_name_H-M   'P 1'
#
loop_
_entity.id
_entity.type
_entity.pdbx_description
1 polymer ?
#
loop_
_entity_poly.entity_id
_entity_poly.type
_entity_poly.pdbx_seq_one_letter_code
_entity_poly.pdbx_strand_id
1 'polypeptide(L)'
;MLTGETTHRSDLQPDTIFAALREIGLSRLRETDHLWLVLDGSDLRKPHAQCMASLQRVRPLAGGGLVPGYPTLTILGIGGNGTRGLLYHRLYSSQAEDFVSAPSETRRAIRTVGDALSDWTAPVTTIMDRGFDDQAIWEAVWAEGWHLVCRVMHTNRQVRAHPGGPLESLDTAARHLRAMGALRAEMLVQKVGQARPKRQPVTVRLRTCPVLIPTTYLPEPGEPPEHRERACWLVEVALDQVAAPPWWLVTDHPVTSAEMAETIFRMYAQRWAIEDTFKTAKETLGLESVQVLGYDAIRRLEALGWVALGYLLDLGVTLDWPQMRILRRLGGGEDRANRPVGKAVLLRGLQRLLDLLATEAILADEVRRHGRLPPAIAAMLGRSADDG
;
A
#
# COMPACT_ATOMS: atom_id res chain seq x y z
N MET A 1 -8.74 27.24 -31.22
CA MET A 1 -8.99 26.77 -29.84
C MET A 1 -10.15 25.78 -29.91
N LEU A 2 -9.92 24.51 -29.62
CA LEU A 2 -10.99 23.53 -29.50
C LEU A 2 -11.51 23.59 -28.06
N THR A 3 -12.62 24.29 -27.85
CA THR A 3 -13.40 24.25 -26.61
C THR A 3 -14.29 23.01 -26.64
N GLY A 4 -13.71 21.86 -26.29
CA GLY A 4 -14.48 20.63 -26.11
C GLY A 4 -15.21 20.69 -24.77
N GLU A 5 -16.51 20.98 -24.78
CA GLU A 5 -17.38 20.67 -23.65
C GLU A 5 -17.36 19.14 -23.45
N THR A 6 -16.81 18.71 -22.31
CA THR A 6 -16.81 17.30 -21.93
C THR A 6 -18.24 16.89 -21.59
N THR A 7 -18.92 16.27 -22.54
CA THR A 7 -20.15 15.52 -22.24
C THR A 7 -19.78 14.36 -21.32
N HIS A 8 -20.45 14.27 -20.17
CA HIS A 8 -20.32 13.19 -19.18
C HIS A 8 -20.72 11.85 -19.84
N ARG A 9 -19.80 11.22 -20.59
CA ARG A 9 -20.05 10.00 -21.37
C ARG A 9 -19.64 8.71 -20.64
N SER A 10 -19.29 8.78 -19.36
CA SER A 10 -18.81 7.63 -18.60
C SER A 10 -19.34 7.63 -17.17
N ASP A 11 -20.00 6.53 -16.79
CA ASP A 11 -20.49 6.24 -15.44
C ASP A 11 -19.37 5.72 -14.51
N LEU A 12 -18.12 5.68 -14.98
CA LEU A 12 -16.97 5.23 -14.21
C LEU A 12 -16.52 6.28 -13.20
N GLN A 13 -17.18 6.28 -12.04
CA GLN A 13 -16.81 7.10 -10.89
C GLN A 13 -15.74 6.41 -10.04
N PRO A 14 -14.70 7.13 -9.56
CA PRO A 14 -13.63 6.53 -8.76
C PRO A 14 -14.17 5.79 -7.54
N ASP A 15 -15.14 6.38 -6.84
CA ASP A 15 -15.68 5.82 -5.60
C ASP A 15 -16.43 4.50 -5.88
N THR A 16 -17.16 4.41 -6.99
CA THR A 16 -17.81 3.17 -7.44
C THR A 16 -16.80 2.09 -7.82
N ILE A 17 -15.70 2.48 -8.50
CA ILE A 17 -14.61 1.55 -8.86
C ILE A 17 -13.96 0.98 -7.60
N PHE A 18 -13.62 1.83 -6.63
CA PHE A 18 -12.98 1.38 -5.39
C PHE A 18 -13.92 0.57 -4.50
N ALA A 19 -15.22 0.87 -4.51
CA ALA A 19 -16.21 0.01 -3.86
C ALA A 19 -16.23 -1.39 -4.48
N ALA A 20 -16.25 -1.50 -5.82
CA ALA A 20 -16.19 -2.80 -6.50
C ALA A 20 -14.87 -3.55 -6.22
N LEU A 21 -13.73 -2.84 -6.24
CA LEU A 21 -12.42 -3.44 -5.89
C LEU A 21 -12.37 -3.93 -4.45
N ARG A 22 -13.02 -3.21 -3.52
CA ARG A 22 -13.16 -3.65 -2.12
C ARG A 22 -13.98 -4.93 -2.03
N GLU A 23 -15.14 -5.03 -2.67
CA GLU A 23 -15.95 -6.25 -2.66
C GLU A 23 -15.17 -7.45 -3.22
N ILE A 24 -14.45 -7.24 -4.32
CA ILE A 24 -13.56 -8.26 -4.90
C ILE A 24 -12.47 -8.64 -3.90
N GLY A 25 -11.81 -7.66 -3.28
CA GLY A 25 -10.77 -7.88 -2.27
C GLY A 25 -11.29 -8.67 -1.06
N LEU A 26 -12.45 -8.30 -0.53
CA LEU A 26 -13.11 -8.97 0.60
C LEU A 26 -13.47 -10.41 0.27
N SER A 27 -14.06 -10.66 -0.90
CA SER A 27 -14.47 -12.00 -1.33
C SER A 27 -13.31 -13.01 -1.27
N ARG A 28 -12.09 -12.56 -1.55
CA ARG A 28 -10.87 -13.38 -1.52
C ARG A 28 -10.28 -13.60 -0.15
N LEU A 29 -10.49 -12.62 0.72
CA LEU A 29 -9.97 -12.67 2.08
C LEU A 29 -10.87 -13.51 2.99
N ARG A 30 -12.10 -13.89 2.56
CA ARG A 30 -13.10 -14.56 3.42
C ARG A 30 -12.60 -15.85 4.07
N GLU A 31 -11.84 -16.65 3.33
CA GLU A 31 -11.29 -17.91 3.84
C GLU A 31 -9.94 -17.67 4.53
N THR A 32 -9.99 -17.01 5.69
CA THR A 32 -8.79 -16.67 6.47
C THR A 32 -9.01 -16.88 7.97
N ASP A 33 -7.97 -17.27 8.68
CA ASP A 33 -7.93 -17.40 10.14
C ASP A 33 -7.68 -16.05 10.83
N HIS A 34 -7.06 -15.10 10.13
CA HIS A 34 -6.85 -13.71 10.58
C HIS A 34 -6.81 -12.75 9.39
N LEU A 35 -7.08 -11.47 9.65
CA LEU A 35 -6.97 -10.41 8.65
C LEU A 35 -6.01 -9.33 9.15
N TRP A 36 -4.97 -9.05 8.37
CA TRP A 36 -4.07 -7.93 8.63
C TRP A 36 -4.36 -6.79 7.67
N LEU A 37 -4.57 -5.59 8.20
CA LEU A 37 -4.85 -4.38 7.46
C LEU A 37 -3.61 -3.50 7.43
N VAL A 38 -2.89 -3.48 6.31
CA VAL A 38 -1.78 -2.54 6.15
C VAL A 38 -2.35 -1.19 5.72
N LEU A 39 -2.35 -0.24 6.64
CA LEU A 39 -2.74 1.15 6.41
C LEU A 39 -1.48 1.97 6.12
N ASP A 40 -1.34 2.47 4.90
CA ASP A 40 -0.17 3.24 4.50
C ASP A 40 -0.52 4.40 3.56
N GLY A 41 0.27 5.46 3.68
CA GLY A 41 0.21 6.65 2.84
C GLY A 41 1.26 6.58 1.72
N SER A 42 0.97 7.24 0.62
CA SER A 42 1.91 7.34 -0.50
C SER A 42 1.66 8.63 -1.29
N ASP A 43 2.68 9.15 -1.99
CA ASP A 43 2.51 10.33 -2.84
C ASP A 43 2.48 9.97 -4.33
N LEU A 44 1.48 10.45 -5.06
CA LEU A 44 1.46 10.53 -6.52
C LEU A 44 2.14 11.82 -6.97
N ARG A 45 3.41 11.73 -7.36
CA ARG A 45 4.24 12.90 -7.69
C ARG A 45 4.01 13.37 -9.13
N LYS A 46 4.01 14.68 -9.31
CA LYS A 46 3.85 15.39 -10.58
C LYS A 46 4.92 16.50 -10.71
N PRO A 47 6.22 16.15 -10.73
CA PRO A 47 7.32 17.12 -10.60
C PRO A 47 7.34 18.21 -11.68
N HIS A 48 6.77 17.94 -12.85
CA HIS A 48 6.72 18.87 -13.97
C HIS A 48 5.35 19.53 -14.15
N ALA A 49 4.35 19.23 -13.31
CA ALA A 49 3.02 19.77 -13.47
C ALA A 49 2.93 21.21 -12.95
N GLN A 50 2.31 22.06 -13.76
CA GLN A 50 2.11 23.49 -13.45
C GLN A 50 0.63 23.88 -13.36
N CYS A 51 -0.24 23.18 -14.09
CA CYS A 51 -1.65 23.59 -14.28
C CYS A 51 -2.68 22.51 -13.92
N MET A 52 -2.28 21.40 -13.29
CA MET A 52 -3.26 20.38 -12.87
C MET A 52 -4.06 20.91 -11.67
N ALA A 53 -5.37 20.66 -11.67
CA ALA A 53 -6.27 21.12 -10.61
C ALA A 53 -5.92 20.48 -9.25
N SER A 54 -6.13 21.24 -8.17
CA SER A 54 -5.89 20.84 -6.78
C SER A 54 -4.50 20.26 -6.51
N LEU A 55 -3.46 20.69 -7.22
CA LEU A 55 -2.09 20.29 -6.89
C LEU A 55 -1.68 20.81 -5.51
N GLN A 56 -1.06 19.94 -4.72
CA GLN A 56 -0.38 20.34 -3.49
C GLN A 56 1.09 19.93 -3.50
N ARG A 57 1.82 20.23 -2.41
CA ARG A 57 3.24 19.92 -2.27
C ARG A 57 3.41 18.60 -1.51
N VAL A 58 4.07 17.63 -2.14
CA VAL A 58 4.34 16.29 -1.59
C VAL A 58 5.84 15.98 -1.55
N ARG A 59 6.26 14.96 -0.79
CA ARG A 59 7.68 14.62 -0.65
C ARG A 59 8.20 13.96 -1.94
N PRO A 60 9.39 14.33 -2.45
CA PRO A 60 9.99 13.67 -3.61
C PRO A 60 10.45 12.23 -3.29
N LEU A 61 10.77 11.45 -4.32
CA LEU A 61 11.35 10.09 -4.16
C LEU A 61 12.77 10.13 -3.57
N ALA A 62 13.55 11.14 -3.92
CA ALA A 62 14.91 11.36 -3.44
C ALA A 62 15.22 12.86 -3.35
N GLY A 63 16.17 13.22 -2.48
CA GLY A 63 16.56 14.61 -2.25
C GLY A 63 15.71 15.34 -1.21
N GLY A 64 15.97 16.63 -1.05
CA GLY A 64 15.22 17.52 -0.16
C GLY A 64 14.13 18.31 -0.89
N GLY A 65 13.27 18.99 -0.12
CA GLY A 65 12.21 19.86 -0.64
C GLY A 65 10.90 19.12 -0.92
N LEU A 66 10.02 19.78 -1.68
CA LEU A 66 8.69 19.28 -2.03
C LEU A 66 8.46 19.46 -3.54
N VAL A 67 7.71 18.55 -4.14
CA VAL A 67 7.29 18.58 -5.55
C VAL A 67 5.78 18.67 -5.66
N PRO A 68 5.21 19.19 -6.76
CA PRO A 68 3.77 19.12 -6.97
C PRO A 68 3.29 17.65 -7.00
N GLY A 69 2.10 17.38 -6.49
CA GLY A 69 1.50 16.05 -6.51
C GLY A 69 0.29 15.93 -5.59
N TYR A 70 -0.09 14.68 -5.31
CA TYR A 70 -1.24 14.33 -4.49
C TYR A 70 -0.88 13.20 -3.53
N PRO A 71 -1.23 13.29 -2.24
CA PRO A 71 -1.19 12.16 -1.34
C PRO A 71 -2.30 11.16 -1.67
N THR A 72 -2.02 9.92 -1.31
CA THR A 72 -2.87 8.76 -1.44
C THR A 72 -2.88 8.03 -0.12
N LEU A 73 -4.04 7.50 0.27
CA LEU A 73 -4.18 6.63 1.43
C LEU A 73 -4.72 5.28 0.98
N THR A 74 -4.14 4.20 1.48
CA THR A 74 -4.51 2.83 1.09
C THR A 74 -4.65 1.93 2.30
N ILE A 75 -5.67 1.06 2.31
CA ILE A 75 -5.76 -0.08 3.20
C ILE A 75 -5.69 -1.34 2.34
N LEU A 76 -4.63 -2.12 2.55
CA LEU A 76 -4.42 -3.42 1.91
C LEU A 76 -4.66 -4.53 2.95
N GLY A 77 -5.67 -5.37 2.71
CA GLY A 77 -5.92 -6.56 3.51
C GLY A 77 -4.98 -7.70 3.12
N ILE A 78 -4.49 -8.44 4.11
CA ILE A 78 -3.65 -9.63 3.96
C ILE A 78 -4.26 -10.75 4.81
N GLY A 79 -4.68 -11.84 4.16
CA GLY A 79 -5.16 -13.05 4.84
C GLY A 79 -4.00 -13.97 5.24
N GLY A 80 -4.27 -14.94 6.12
CA GLY A 80 -3.26 -15.83 6.69
C GLY A 80 -2.59 -16.78 5.71
N ASN A 81 -3.21 -17.03 4.56
CA ASN A 81 -2.59 -17.73 3.43
C ASN A 81 -1.73 -16.80 2.53
N GLY A 82 -1.57 -15.54 2.90
CA GLY A 82 -0.82 -14.52 2.14
C GLY A 82 -1.62 -13.84 1.03
N THR A 83 -2.90 -14.18 0.85
CA THR A 83 -3.81 -13.53 -0.12
C THR A 83 -3.94 -12.05 0.21
N ARG A 84 -4.01 -11.21 -0.84
CA ARG A 84 -4.10 -9.76 -0.70
C ARG A 84 -5.36 -9.21 -1.34
N GLY A 85 -5.96 -8.21 -0.72
CA GLY A 85 -7.13 -7.50 -1.25
C GLY A 85 -7.03 -6.00 -0.99
N LEU A 86 -7.36 -5.18 -2.00
CA LEU A 86 -7.48 -3.73 -1.82
C LEU A 86 -8.81 -3.45 -1.12
N LEU A 87 -8.78 -2.86 0.08
CA LEU A 87 -9.98 -2.55 0.85
C LEU A 87 -10.31 -1.06 0.89
N TYR A 88 -9.29 -0.22 0.76
CA TYR A 88 -9.48 1.22 0.61
C TYR A 88 -8.39 1.80 -0.26
N HIS A 89 -8.77 2.76 -1.10
CA HIS A 89 -7.82 3.66 -1.73
C HIS A 89 -8.48 5.01 -1.99
N ARG A 90 -7.74 6.08 -1.75
CA ARG A 90 -8.15 7.40 -2.21
C ARG A 90 -6.94 8.30 -2.45
N LEU A 91 -6.93 8.96 -3.60
CA LEU A 91 -6.17 10.19 -3.83
C LEU A 91 -6.98 11.39 -3.35
N TYR A 92 -6.38 12.18 -2.48
CA TYR A 92 -6.99 13.38 -1.91
C TYR A 92 -6.06 14.59 -2.07
N SER A 93 -6.58 15.81 -1.91
CA SER A 93 -5.75 17.01 -1.94
C SER A 93 -6.18 18.03 -0.92
N SER A 94 -5.22 18.69 -0.26
CA SER A 94 -5.53 19.82 0.62
C SER A 94 -6.11 21.03 -0.10
N GLN A 95 -6.06 21.03 -1.44
CA GLN A 95 -6.60 22.08 -2.31
C GLN A 95 -7.91 21.65 -2.99
N ALA A 96 -8.47 20.50 -2.62
CA ALA A 96 -9.76 20.04 -3.12
C ALA A 96 -10.88 20.51 -2.17
N GLU A 97 -12.04 20.84 -2.73
CA GLU A 97 -13.20 21.33 -1.97
C GLU A 97 -13.75 20.27 -0.99
N ASP A 98 -13.60 18.99 -1.33
CA ASP A 98 -14.05 17.85 -0.51
C ASP A 98 -13.07 17.45 0.60
N PHE A 99 -11.95 18.16 0.74
CA PHE A 99 -10.93 17.85 1.74
C PHE A 99 -11.21 18.50 3.08
N VAL A 100 -11.20 17.67 4.13
CA VAL A 100 -11.31 18.12 5.52
C VAL A 100 -9.92 18.18 6.18
N SER A 101 -9.27 17.03 6.31
CA SER A 101 -7.91 16.91 6.84
C SER A 101 -7.37 15.50 6.57
N ALA A 102 -6.04 15.31 6.61
CA ALA A 102 -5.45 13.98 6.47
C ALA A 102 -5.89 13.00 7.58
N PRO A 103 -5.96 13.38 8.88
CA PRO A 103 -6.52 12.51 9.91
C PRO A 103 -8.01 12.19 9.70
N SER A 104 -8.80 13.11 9.14
CA SER A 104 -10.19 12.84 8.78
C SER A 104 -10.28 11.79 7.66
N GLU A 105 -9.39 11.86 6.68
CA GLU A 105 -9.28 10.86 5.61
C GLU A 105 -8.88 9.48 6.15
N THR A 106 -7.96 9.41 7.11
CA THR A 106 -7.62 8.16 7.80
C THR A 106 -8.82 7.55 8.54
N ARG A 107 -9.56 8.36 9.30
CA ARG A 107 -10.76 7.89 10.00
C ARG A 107 -11.87 7.47 9.04
N ARG A 108 -12.01 8.16 7.90
CA ARG A 108 -12.91 7.74 6.82
C ARG A 108 -12.50 6.38 6.28
N ALA A 109 -11.22 6.14 6.03
CA ALA A 109 -10.73 4.85 5.53
C ALA A 109 -11.03 3.71 6.50
N ILE A 110 -10.77 3.91 7.80
CA ILE A 110 -11.07 2.95 8.86
C ILE A 110 -12.57 2.63 8.87
N ARG A 111 -13.45 3.63 9.00
CA ARG A 111 -14.91 3.40 9.02
C ARG A 111 -15.43 2.74 7.75
N THR A 112 -14.93 3.17 6.59
CA THR A 112 -15.35 2.59 5.30
C THR A 112 -15.01 1.11 5.20
N VAL A 113 -13.86 0.69 5.74
CA VAL A 113 -13.48 -0.72 5.81
C VAL A 113 -14.22 -1.43 6.96
N GLY A 114 -14.46 -0.75 8.08
CA GLY A 114 -15.31 -1.16 9.21
C GLY A 114 -16.69 -1.63 8.77
N ASP A 115 -17.42 -0.75 8.08
CA ASP A 115 -18.74 -1.02 7.53
C ASP A 115 -18.74 -2.28 6.64
N ALA A 116 -17.70 -2.43 5.81
CA ALA A 116 -17.57 -3.56 4.89
C ALA A 116 -17.10 -4.86 5.57
N LEU A 117 -16.56 -4.77 6.78
CA LEU A 117 -16.15 -5.89 7.65
C LEU A 117 -17.16 -6.14 8.78
N SER A 118 -18.36 -5.58 8.72
CA SER A 118 -19.39 -5.71 9.77
C SER A 118 -19.76 -7.16 10.10
N ASP A 119 -19.79 -8.05 9.11
CA ASP A 119 -20.04 -9.49 9.28
C ASP A 119 -18.73 -10.32 9.42
N TRP A 120 -17.58 -9.67 9.60
CA TRP A 120 -16.28 -10.34 9.64
C TRP A 120 -16.03 -10.97 11.02
N THR A 121 -15.71 -12.26 11.04
CA THR A 121 -15.55 -13.01 12.30
C THR A 121 -14.09 -13.27 12.67
N ALA A 122 -13.17 -13.26 11.71
CA ALA A 122 -11.76 -13.52 11.98
C ALA A 122 -11.11 -12.29 12.65
N PRO A 123 -10.13 -12.47 13.55
CA PRO A 123 -9.45 -11.35 14.18
C PRO A 123 -8.80 -10.40 13.17
N VAL A 124 -9.01 -9.10 13.34
CA VAL A 124 -8.47 -8.05 12.48
C VAL A 124 -7.36 -7.30 13.21
N THR A 125 -6.22 -7.07 12.55
CA THR A 125 -5.11 -6.27 13.09
C THR A 125 -4.64 -5.23 12.09
N THR A 126 -4.67 -3.95 12.48
CA THR A 126 -4.21 -2.83 11.66
C THR A 126 -2.72 -2.59 11.87
N ILE A 127 -1.94 -2.64 10.79
CA ILE A 127 -0.51 -2.40 10.78
C ILE A 127 -0.24 -1.00 10.26
N MET A 128 0.46 -0.21 11.06
CA MET A 128 0.66 1.22 10.82
C MET A 128 2.12 1.63 10.97
N ASP A 129 2.57 2.50 10.07
CA ASP A 129 3.88 3.13 10.16
C ASP A 129 3.88 4.27 11.19
N ARG A 130 5.03 4.96 11.31
CA ARG A 130 5.21 6.03 12.31
C ARG A 130 4.38 7.29 12.04
N GLY A 131 3.88 7.47 10.82
CA GLY A 131 3.03 8.60 10.46
C GLY A 131 1.62 8.50 11.05
N PHE A 132 1.24 7.33 11.57
CA PHE A 132 -0.04 7.09 12.23
C PHE A 132 0.08 6.87 13.75
N ASP A 133 1.18 7.33 14.37
CA ASP A 133 1.35 7.34 15.83
C ASP A 133 0.49 8.44 16.48
N ASP A 134 -0.84 8.30 16.36
CA ASP A 134 -1.85 9.27 16.76
C ASP A 134 -2.98 8.55 17.53
N GLN A 135 -3.28 9.01 18.75
CA GLN A 135 -4.28 8.35 19.61
C GLN A 135 -5.68 8.38 19.03
N ALA A 136 -6.05 9.43 18.29
CA ALA A 136 -7.36 9.52 17.67
C ALA A 136 -7.51 8.50 16.53
N ILE A 137 -6.41 8.13 15.87
CA ILE A 137 -6.38 7.05 14.89
C ILE A 137 -6.44 5.69 15.58
N TRP A 138 -5.69 5.50 16.67
CA TRP A 138 -5.74 4.26 17.44
C TRP A 138 -7.13 3.99 18.03
N GLU A 139 -7.78 5.01 18.58
CA GLU A 139 -9.15 4.90 19.05
C GLU A 139 -10.14 4.58 17.93
N ALA A 140 -9.95 5.12 16.72
CA ALA A 140 -10.76 4.75 15.57
C ALA A 140 -10.59 3.25 15.22
N VAL A 141 -9.38 2.71 15.30
CA VAL A 141 -9.14 1.27 15.09
C VAL A 141 -9.80 0.42 16.17
N TRP A 142 -9.64 0.79 17.45
CA TRP A 142 -10.25 0.04 18.55
C TRP A 142 -11.78 0.15 18.58
N ALA A 143 -12.36 1.24 18.07
CA ALA A 143 -13.80 1.40 17.95
C ALA A 143 -14.43 0.38 16.99
N GLU A 144 -13.70 -0.04 15.96
CA GLU A 144 -14.09 -1.14 15.06
C GLU A 144 -13.89 -2.53 15.68
N GLY A 145 -13.38 -2.61 16.92
CA GLY A 145 -13.03 -3.87 17.59
C GLY A 145 -11.75 -4.52 17.06
N TRP A 146 -10.93 -3.79 16.29
CA TRP A 146 -9.70 -4.30 15.71
C TRP A 146 -8.51 -4.08 16.65
N HIS A 147 -7.48 -4.93 16.48
CA HIS A 147 -6.18 -4.73 17.11
C HIS A 147 -5.29 -3.82 16.26
N LEU A 148 -4.18 -3.34 16.82
CA LEU A 148 -3.18 -2.56 16.09
C LEU A 148 -1.74 -2.98 16.38
N VAL A 149 -0.87 -2.73 15.39
CA VAL A 149 0.60 -2.71 15.52
C VAL A 149 1.08 -1.42 14.86
N CYS A 150 1.48 -0.44 15.66
CA CYS A 150 1.90 0.88 15.18
C CYS A 150 3.36 1.14 15.54
N ARG A 151 4.14 1.64 14.58
CA ARG A 151 5.50 2.10 14.87
C ARG A 151 5.47 3.45 15.59
N VAL A 152 6.23 3.55 16.67
CA VAL A 152 6.33 4.78 17.47
C VAL A 152 7.13 5.85 16.74
N MET A 153 6.59 7.07 16.75
CA MET A 153 7.24 8.33 16.41
C MET A 153 7.47 9.19 17.66
N HIS A 154 6.48 9.27 18.56
CA HIS A 154 6.43 10.12 19.73
C HIS A 154 6.88 9.37 20.99
N THR A 155 8.19 9.34 21.21
CA THR A 155 8.81 8.66 22.37
C THR A 155 8.49 9.33 23.70
N ASN A 156 8.03 10.58 23.69
CA ASN A 156 7.62 11.34 24.87
C ASN A 156 6.14 11.13 25.26
N ARG A 157 5.42 10.25 24.56
CA ARG A 157 4.03 9.88 24.87
C ARG A 157 3.90 9.48 26.34
N GLN A 158 2.89 10.01 27.02
CA GLN A 158 2.61 9.67 28.41
C GLN A 158 1.98 8.27 28.49
N VAL A 159 2.54 7.43 29.34
CA VAL A 159 2.12 6.05 29.62
C VAL A 159 2.29 5.73 31.09
N ARG A 160 1.75 4.59 31.55
CA ARG A 160 2.10 4.00 32.86
C ARG A 160 2.69 2.60 32.64
N ALA A 161 3.73 2.25 33.40
CA ALA A 161 4.31 0.90 33.33
C ALA A 161 3.42 -0.18 33.99
N HIS A 162 2.50 0.20 34.88
CA HIS A 162 1.60 -0.68 35.60
C HIS A 162 0.36 0.08 36.09
N PRO A 163 -0.76 -0.62 36.38
CA PRO A 163 -1.98 0.02 36.89
C PRO A 163 -1.70 0.82 38.18
N GLY A 164 -2.17 2.07 38.23
CA GLY A 164 -1.97 2.97 39.37
C GLY A 164 -0.56 3.57 39.50
N GLY A 165 0.39 3.20 38.65
CA GLY A 165 1.74 3.81 38.60
C GLY A 165 1.71 5.27 38.09
N PRO A 166 2.80 6.04 38.22
CA PRO A 166 2.85 7.42 37.72
C PRO A 166 2.79 7.48 36.19
N LEU A 167 2.37 8.62 35.65
CA LEU A 167 2.56 8.92 34.23
C LEU A 167 4.04 9.20 33.97
N GLU A 168 4.59 8.53 32.98
CA GLU A 168 5.95 8.70 32.51
C GLU A 168 5.99 8.72 30.97
N SER A 169 7.09 9.20 30.41
CA SER A 169 7.30 9.12 28.97
C SER A 169 7.57 7.69 28.51
N LEU A 170 7.15 7.35 27.28
CA LEU A 170 7.31 6.00 26.72
C LEU A 170 8.78 5.54 26.66
N ASP A 171 9.72 6.44 26.41
CA ASP A 171 11.16 6.14 26.49
C ASP A 171 11.66 5.86 27.91
N THR A 172 11.02 6.43 28.94
CA THR A 172 11.27 6.06 30.34
C THR A 172 10.73 4.66 30.61
N ALA A 173 9.50 4.36 30.17
CA ALA A 173 8.91 3.03 30.28
C ALA A 173 9.72 1.95 29.53
N ALA A 174 10.38 2.32 28.42
CA ALA A 174 11.25 1.44 27.65
C ALA A 174 12.44 0.89 28.47
N ARG A 175 12.82 1.51 29.59
CA ARG A 175 13.83 0.97 30.50
C ARG A 175 13.41 -0.36 31.14
N HIS A 176 12.11 -0.65 31.18
CA HIS A 176 11.55 -1.90 31.68
C HIS A 176 11.51 -3.03 30.65
N LEU A 177 11.95 -2.78 29.40
CA LEU A 177 12.00 -3.79 28.34
C LEU A 177 12.82 -5.02 28.75
N ARG A 178 12.18 -6.19 28.71
CA ARG A 178 12.79 -7.50 28.98
C ARG A 178 13.09 -8.22 27.67
N ALA A 179 14.22 -8.93 27.60
CA ALA A 179 14.50 -9.80 26.47
C ALA A 179 13.43 -10.89 26.34
N MET A 180 12.87 -11.02 25.14
CA MET A 180 11.77 -11.94 24.87
C MET A 180 12.19 -13.04 23.89
N GLY A 181 12.95 -12.70 22.86
CA GLY A 181 13.42 -13.69 21.89
C GLY A 181 14.28 -13.10 20.79
N ALA A 182 14.73 -13.97 19.89
CA ALA A 182 15.42 -13.57 18.68
C ALA A 182 15.08 -14.54 17.53
N LEU A 183 14.92 -13.99 16.33
CA LEU A 183 14.64 -14.78 15.13
C LEU A 183 15.53 -14.33 13.97
N ARG A 184 15.64 -15.18 12.94
CA ARG A 184 16.35 -14.84 11.70
C ARG A 184 15.33 -14.51 10.62
N ALA A 185 15.51 -13.37 9.96
CA ALA A 185 14.64 -12.92 8.88
C ALA A 185 15.46 -12.44 7.66
N GLU A 186 14.94 -12.66 6.46
CA GLU A 186 15.48 -12.08 5.23
C GLU A 186 14.94 -10.65 5.05
N MET A 187 15.83 -9.66 5.06
CA MET A 187 15.43 -8.24 5.05
C MET A 187 16.32 -7.42 4.11
N LEU A 188 15.76 -6.37 3.51
CA LEU A 188 16.54 -5.37 2.76
C LEU A 188 17.16 -4.38 3.76
N VAL A 189 18.39 -4.64 4.17
CA VAL A 189 19.10 -3.84 5.18
C VAL A 189 20.53 -3.53 4.74
N GLN A 190 21.10 -2.46 5.28
CA GLN A 190 22.51 -2.12 5.11
C GLN A 190 23.26 -2.50 6.40
N LYS A 191 24.02 -3.60 6.36
CA LYS A 191 24.85 -3.99 7.49
C LYS A 191 26.09 -3.09 7.58
N VAL A 192 26.68 -3.00 8.77
CA VAL A 192 27.94 -2.28 9.03
C VAL A 192 29.00 -2.71 8.02
N GLY A 193 29.66 -1.74 7.38
CA GLY A 193 30.67 -1.97 6.35
C GLY A 193 30.14 -2.20 4.93
N GLN A 194 28.81 -2.26 4.71
CA GLN A 194 28.25 -2.37 3.38
C GLN A 194 27.99 -0.99 2.76
N ALA A 195 28.34 -0.83 1.48
CA ALA A 195 28.14 0.43 0.75
C ALA A 195 26.68 0.73 0.38
N ARG A 196 25.82 -0.29 0.33
CA ARG A 196 24.40 -0.17 -0.03
C ARG A 196 23.55 -1.23 0.66
N PRO A 197 22.24 -0.99 0.86
CA PRO A 197 21.31 -2.01 1.33
C PRO A 197 21.29 -3.24 0.43
N LYS A 198 21.18 -4.44 1.04
CA LYS A 198 21.05 -5.73 0.35
C LYS A 198 19.97 -6.57 1.02
N ARG A 199 19.25 -7.37 0.22
CA ARG A 199 18.40 -8.43 0.76
C ARG A 199 19.32 -9.53 1.31
N GLN A 200 19.26 -9.76 2.61
CA GLN A 200 20.15 -10.69 3.30
C GLN A 200 19.53 -11.13 4.63
N PRO A 201 19.96 -12.28 5.19
CA PRO A 201 19.52 -12.70 6.51
C PRO A 201 20.08 -11.79 7.60
N VAL A 202 19.22 -11.39 8.53
CA VAL A 202 19.54 -10.61 9.73
C VAL A 202 18.93 -11.26 10.96
N THR A 203 19.63 -11.19 12.09
CA THR A 203 19.09 -11.58 13.39
C THR A 203 18.32 -10.40 13.97
N VAL A 204 17.06 -10.64 14.29
CA VAL A 204 16.14 -9.69 14.90
C VAL A 204 16.05 -10.05 16.38
N ARG A 205 16.35 -9.10 17.26
CA ARG A 205 16.22 -9.25 18.71
C ARG A 205 14.99 -8.49 19.19
N LEU A 206 14.20 -9.16 20.02
CA LEU A 206 12.92 -8.66 20.50
C LEU A 206 12.96 -8.49 22.01
N ARG A 207 12.55 -7.31 22.46
CA ARG A 207 12.34 -7.01 23.87
C ARG A 207 10.95 -6.44 24.07
N THR A 208 10.30 -6.72 25.20
CA THR A 208 8.92 -6.28 25.44
C THR A 208 8.71 -5.80 26.87
N CYS A 209 7.75 -4.91 27.06
CA CYS A 209 7.17 -4.58 28.36
C CYS A 209 5.71 -4.14 28.19
N PRO A 210 4.85 -4.41 29.18
CA PRO A 210 3.49 -3.89 29.19
C PRO A 210 3.51 -2.37 29.43
N VAL A 211 2.59 -1.66 28.80
CA VAL A 211 2.36 -0.23 28.99
C VAL A 211 0.87 0.06 28.99
N LEU A 212 0.43 0.95 29.85
CA LEU A 212 -0.92 1.49 29.85
C LEU A 212 -0.88 2.84 29.16
N ILE A 213 -1.71 3.00 28.13
CA ILE A 213 -1.77 4.24 27.36
C ILE A 213 -3.07 4.96 27.74
N PRO A 214 -2.97 6.10 28.44
CA PRO A 214 -4.10 7.01 28.60
C PRO A 214 -4.47 7.58 27.23
N THR A 215 -5.75 7.53 26.94
CA THR A 215 -6.35 7.94 25.67
C THR A 215 -7.57 8.80 25.97
N THR A 216 -7.78 9.78 25.12
CA THR A 216 -9.00 10.58 25.15
C THR A 216 -9.79 10.22 23.92
N TYR A 217 -10.87 9.47 24.12
CA TYR A 217 -11.86 9.22 23.09
C TYR A 217 -12.74 10.47 22.95
N LEU A 218 -12.85 10.97 21.73
CA LEU A 218 -13.74 12.07 21.39
C LEU A 218 -14.90 11.49 20.60
N PRO A 219 -16.05 11.23 21.25
CA PRO A 219 -17.26 10.80 20.54
C PRO A 219 -17.79 11.90 19.59
N GLU A 220 -18.92 11.61 18.92
CA GLU A 220 -19.56 12.50 17.94
C GLU A 220 -19.70 13.96 18.42
N PRO A 221 -19.72 14.95 17.50
CA PRO A 221 -19.80 16.36 17.87
C PRO A 221 -20.94 16.67 18.85
N GLY A 222 -20.58 17.09 20.06
CA GLY A 222 -21.53 17.41 21.14
C GLY A 222 -21.48 16.47 22.34
N GLU A 223 -20.80 15.33 22.22
CA GLU A 223 -20.58 14.41 23.34
C GLU A 223 -19.29 14.76 24.13
N PRO A 224 -19.27 14.56 25.45
CA PRO A 224 -18.09 14.86 26.26
C PRO A 224 -16.93 13.89 25.94
N PRO A 225 -15.67 14.35 26.04
CA PRO A 225 -14.52 13.47 25.92
C PRO A 225 -14.57 12.37 26.98
N GLU A 226 -14.35 11.13 26.56
CA GLU A 226 -14.24 9.98 27.44
C GLU A 226 -12.76 9.62 27.62
N HIS A 227 -12.30 9.57 28.87
CA HIS A 227 -10.94 9.15 29.18
C HIS A 227 -10.88 7.63 29.37
N ARG A 228 -10.04 6.98 28.58
CA ARG A 228 -9.82 5.54 28.62
C ARG A 228 -8.35 5.23 28.88
N GLU A 229 -8.10 4.12 29.55
CA GLU A 229 -6.75 3.58 29.70
C GLU A 229 -6.66 2.25 28.97
N ARG A 230 -5.80 2.20 27.95
CA ARG A 230 -5.67 1.04 27.06
C ARG A 230 -4.48 0.21 27.49
N ALA A 231 -4.71 -1.08 27.72
CA ALA A 231 -3.64 -2.03 27.99
C ALA A 231 -2.92 -2.41 26.70
N CYS A 232 -1.66 -2.02 26.59
CA CYS A 232 -0.83 -2.23 25.43
C CYS A 232 0.52 -2.85 25.81
N TRP A 233 1.32 -3.13 24.79
CA TRP A 233 2.69 -3.59 24.90
C TRP A 233 3.59 -2.73 24.04
N LEU A 234 4.75 -2.40 24.58
CA LEU A 234 5.87 -1.87 23.84
C LEU A 234 6.76 -3.04 23.40
N VAL A 235 7.01 -3.14 22.10
CA VAL A 235 7.91 -4.13 21.50
C VAL A 235 9.07 -3.41 20.84
N GLU A 236 10.28 -3.65 21.34
CA GLU A 236 11.52 -3.17 20.73
C GLU A 236 12.08 -4.23 19.78
N VAL A 237 12.34 -3.80 18.54
CA VAL A 237 12.92 -4.60 17.46
C VAL A 237 14.30 -4.05 17.13
N ALA A 238 15.35 -4.77 17.53
CA ALA A 238 16.74 -4.44 17.21
C ALA A 238 17.30 -5.40 16.15
N LEU A 239 18.06 -4.86 15.20
CA LEU A 239 18.65 -5.63 14.09
C LEU A 239 20.16 -5.76 14.28
N ASP A 240 20.65 -6.99 14.38
CA ASP A 240 22.09 -7.24 14.58
C ASP A 240 22.91 -6.76 13.38
N GLN A 241 24.02 -6.08 13.67
CA GLN A 241 24.96 -5.56 12.68
C GLN A 241 24.36 -4.57 11.67
N VAL A 242 23.22 -3.94 11.99
CA VAL A 242 22.62 -2.88 11.18
C VAL A 242 22.77 -1.57 11.96
N ALA A 243 23.41 -0.57 11.34
CA ALA A 243 23.61 0.75 11.94
C ALA A 243 22.34 1.62 11.86
N ALA A 244 21.24 1.12 12.42
CA ALA A 244 19.96 1.81 12.51
C ALA A 244 19.43 1.70 13.94
N PRO A 245 18.75 2.75 14.45
CA PRO A 245 18.10 2.67 15.76
C PRO A 245 17.03 1.57 15.76
N PRO A 246 16.77 0.95 16.92
CA PRO A 246 15.72 -0.04 17.03
C PRO A 246 14.36 0.56 16.68
N TRP A 247 13.43 -0.30 16.27
CA TRP A 247 12.05 0.11 16.10
C TRP A 247 11.31 -0.14 17.41
N TRP A 248 10.50 0.81 17.81
CA TRP A 248 9.51 0.62 18.87
C TRP A 248 8.15 0.47 18.22
N LEU A 249 7.46 -0.61 18.56
CA LEU A 249 6.11 -0.92 18.12
C LEU A 249 5.20 -0.91 19.34
N VAL A 250 4.06 -0.26 19.23
CA VAL A 250 2.97 -0.34 20.20
C VAL A 250 1.89 -1.26 19.63
N THR A 251 1.38 -2.15 20.47
CA THR A 251 0.28 -3.06 20.14
C THR A 251 -0.58 -3.34 21.34
N ASP A 252 -1.87 -3.57 21.14
CA ASP A 252 -2.79 -4.06 22.17
C ASP A 252 -2.86 -5.60 22.24
N HIS A 253 -2.16 -6.31 21.33
CA HIS A 253 -1.93 -7.74 21.48
C HIS A 253 -1.10 -8.02 22.73
N PRO A 254 -1.45 -9.02 23.55
CA PRO A 254 -0.60 -9.45 24.65
C PRO A 254 0.69 -10.07 24.12
N VAL A 255 1.84 -9.63 24.66
CA VAL A 255 3.16 -10.11 24.21
C VAL A 255 3.95 -10.73 25.36
N THR A 256 3.44 -11.85 25.86
CA THR A 256 3.99 -12.56 27.05
C THR A 256 4.94 -13.70 26.71
N SER A 257 5.04 -14.11 25.43
CA SER A 257 5.95 -15.17 24.98
C SER A 257 6.82 -14.73 23.81
N ALA A 258 7.87 -15.52 23.53
CA ALA A 258 8.72 -15.36 22.37
C ALA A 258 7.92 -15.46 21.07
N GLU A 259 7.03 -16.47 20.92
CA GLU A 259 6.24 -16.64 19.70
C GLU A 259 5.30 -15.45 19.46
N MET A 260 4.72 -14.89 20.52
CA MET A 260 3.89 -13.69 20.41
C MET A 260 4.72 -12.49 19.92
N ALA A 261 5.91 -12.26 20.48
CA ALA A 261 6.79 -11.18 20.02
C ALA A 261 7.22 -11.36 18.56
N GLU A 262 7.54 -12.59 18.15
CA GLU A 262 7.84 -12.92 16.76
C GLU A 262 6.64 -12.62 15.85
N THR A 263 5.43 -12.90 16.30
CA THR A 263 4.20 -12.63 15.56
C THR A 263 4.01 -11.12 15.33
N ILE A 264 4.21 -10.29 16.35
CA ILE A 264 4.17 -8.81 16.20
C ILE A 264 5.20 -8.32 15.20
N PHE A 265 6.41 -8.87 15.24
CA PHE A 265 7.44 -8.55 14.25
C PHE A 265 7.00 -8.95 12.83
N ARG A 266 6.46 -10.16 12.64
CA ARG A 266 5.99 -10.65 11.33
C ARG A 266 4.83 -9.82 10.79
N MET A 267 3.89 -9.42 11.64
CA MET A 267 2.82 -8.47 11.31
C MET A 267 3.43 -7.17 10.77
N TYR A 268 4.29 -6.52 11.55
CA TYR A 268 4.87 -5.24 11.13
C TYR A 268 5.75 -5.37 9.87
N ALA A 269 6.44 -6.50 9.69
CA ALA A 269 7.21 -6.78 8.47
C ALA A 269 6.34 -6.85 7.21
N GLN A 270 5.05 -7.20 7.32
CA GLN A 270 4.12 -7.15 6.18
C GLN A 270 3.84 -5.74 5.69
N ARG A 271 4.18 -4.69 6.44
CA ARG A 271 4.06 -3.31 5.95
C ARG A 271 4.79 -3.13 4.61
N TRP A 272 5.91 -3.81 4.38
CA TRP A 272 6.61 -3.76 3.09
C TRP A 272 5.82 -4.32 1.90
N ALA A 273 4.81 -5.15 2.13
CA ALA A 273 3.96 -5.68 1.08
C ALA A 273 3.20 -4.57 0.31
N ILE A 274 2.88 -3.46 0.99
CA ILE A 274 2.20 -2.32 0.35
C ILE A 274 3.17 -1.48 -0.48
N GLU A 275 4.44 -1.37 -0.09
CA GLU A 275 5.46 -0.63 -0.84
C GLU A 275 5.68 -1.25 -2.22
N ASP A 276 5.69 -2.59 -2.33
CA ASP A 276 5.74 -3.30 -3.60
C ASP A 276 4.53 -2.98 -4.49
N THR A 277 3.36 -2.80 -3.87
CA THR A 277 2.12 -2.44 -4.57
C THR A 277 2.21 -1.01 -5.11
N PHE A 278 2.61 -0.04 -4.27
CA PHE A 278 2.84 1.34 -4.69
C PHE A 278 3.90 1.47 -5.78
N LYS A 279 5.01 0.74 -5.66
CA LYS A 279 6.07 0.73 -6.67
C LYS A 279 5.54 0.25 -8.02
N THR A 280 4.67 -0.77 -8.02
CA THR A 280 4.02 -1.25 -9.23
C THR A 280 3.13 -0.16 -9.83
N ALA A 281 2.24 0.41 -9.01
CA ALA A 281 1.33 1.46 -9.45
C ALA A 281 2.09 2.63 -10.10
N LYS A 282 3.20 3.06 -9.50
CA LYS A 282 3.96 4.25 -9.94
C LYS A 282 4.89 3.96 -11.11
N GLU A 283 5.75 2.94 -11.00
CA GLU A 283 6.78 2.67 -12.01
C GLU A 283 6.23 1.83 -13.16
N THR A 284 5.40 0.83 -12.86
CA THR A 284 4.92 -0.13 -13.85
C THR A 284 3.76 0.46 -14.63
N LEU A 285 2.71 0.93 -13.95
CA LEU A 285 1.55 1.54 -14.62
C LEU A 285 1.79 3.01 -15.02
N GLY A 286 2.92 3.60 -14.64
CA GLY A 286 3.27 4.97 -15.01
C GLY A 286 2.31 6.02 -14.45
N LEU A 287 1.64 5.76 -13.32
CA LEU A 287 0.63 6.69 -12.79
C LEU A 287 1.20 8.08 -12.50
N GLU A 288 2.49 8.19 -12.15
CA GLU A 288 3.15 9.49 -11.94
C GLU A 288 3.38 10.27 -13.25
N SER A 289 3.51 9.62 -14.41
CA SER A 289 3.75 10.31 -15.70
C SER A 289 2.49 10.86 -16.37
N VAL A 290 1.30 10.39 -15.96
CA VAL A 290 0.06 10.82 -16.62
C VAL A 290 -0.28 12.28 -16.34
N GLN A 291 -0.75 13.00 -17.36
CA GLN A 291 -1.10 14.41 -17.27
C GLN A 291 -2.57 14.60 -17.67
N VAL A 292 -3.36 15.10 -16.72
CA VAL A 292 -4.75 15.49 -16.93
C VAL A 292 -5.02 16.78 -16.16
N LEU A 293 -5.82 17.68 -16.72
CA LEU A 293 -6.04 18.99 -16.12
C LEU A 293 -7.05 18.95 -14.95
N GLY A 294 -8.08 18.10 -15.05
CA GLY A 294 -9.14 18.01 -14.05
C GLY A 294 -8.80 17.11 -12.86
N TYR A 295 -9.25 17.50 -11.67
CA TYR A 295 -9.04 16.74 -10.43
C TYR A 295 -9.77 15.39 -10.46
N ASP A 296 -11.02 15.37 -10.89
CA ASP A 296 -11.77 14.11 -11.04
C ASP A 296 -11.19 13.21 -12.12
N ALA A 297 -10.58 13.80 -13.15
CA ALA A 297 -9.93 13.03 -14.21
C ALA A 297 -8.71 12.28 -13.67
N ILE A 298 -7.90 12.89 -12.79
CA ILE A 298 -6.74 12.19 -12.21
C ILE A 298 -7.19 11.08 -11.24
N ARG A 299 -8.23 11.34 -10.42
CA ARG A 299 -8.81 10.31 -9.55
C ARG A 299 -9.37 9.12 -10.35
N ARG A 300 -10.07 9.39 -11.46
CA ARG A 300 -10.59 8.35 -12.36
C ARG A 300 -9.48 7.52 -12.98
N LEU A 301 -8.44 8.17 -13.49
CA LEU A 301 -7.34 7.48 -14.13
C LEU A 301 -6.54 6.63 -13.13
N GLU A 302 -6.32 7.14 -11.93
CA GLU A 302 -5.72 6.36 -10.84
C GLU A 302 -6.59 5.14 -10.47
N ALA A 303 -7.91 5.31 -10.34
CA ALA A 303 -8.82 4.20 -10.06
C ALA A 303 -8.74 3.10 -11.13
N LEU A 304 -8.68 3.47 -12.42
CA LEU A 304 -8.46 2.51 -13.50
C LEU A 304 -7.08 1.83 -13.41
N GLY A 305 -6.05 2.57 -12.99
CA GLY A 305 -4.75 2.00 -12.65
C GLY A 305 -4.83 0.95 -11.55
N TRP A 306 -5.62 1.20 -10.51
CA TRP A 306 -5.86 0.22 -9.45
C TRP A 306 -6.68 -0.98 -9.90
N VAL A 307 -7.60 -0.83 -10.85
CA VAL A 307 -8.27 -1.99 -11.49
C VAL A 307 -7.24 -2.87 -12.20
N ALA A 308 -6.37 -2.27 -13.01
CA ALA A 308 -5.30 -2.99 -13.68
C ALA A 308 -4.34 -3.65 -12.67
N LEU A 309 -3.99 -2.95 -11.59
CA LEU A 309 -3.13 -3.50 -10.54
C LEU A 309 -3.81 -4.64 -9.78
N GLY A 310 -5.10 -4.50 -9.46
CA GLY A 310 -5.93 -5.55 -8.87
C GLY A 310 -5.85 -6.79 -9.73
N TYR A 311 -6.22 -6.70 -11.01
CA TYR A 311 -6.12 -7.82 -11.95
C TYR A 311 -4.71 -8.46 -12.00
N LEU A 312 -3.64 -7.65 -11.97
CA LEU A 312 -2.26 -8.16 -11.94
C LEU A 312 -1.89 -8.87 -10.62
N LEU A 313 -2.42 -8.42 -9.49
CA LEU A 313 -2.28 -9.12 -8.21
C LEU A 313 -3.10 -10.44 -8.23
N ASP A 314 -4.27 -10.42 -8.86
CA ASP A 314 -5.25 -11.51 -8.91
C ASP A 314 -4.80 -12.68 -9.75
N LEU A 315 -4.04 -12.40 -10.82
CA LEU A 315 -3.39 -13.43 -11.60
C LEU A 315 -2.39 -14.26 -10.78
N GLY A 316 -2.16 -13.94 -9.50
CA GLY A 316 -1.50 -14.82 -8.54
C GLY A 316 -0.18 -15.34 -9.09
N VAL A 317 0.51 -14.48 -9.84
CA VAL A 317 1.65 -14.83 -10.69
C VAL A 317 2.79 -15.30 -9.80
N THR A 318 2.80 -16.59 -9.49
CA THR A 318 4.04 -17.27 -9.19
C THR A 318 4.83 -17.28 -10.50
N LEU A 319 6.14 -17.01 -10.41
CA LEU A 319 7.02 -16.97 -11.59
C LEU A 319 7.09 -18.32 -12.32
N ASP A 320 6.58 -19.37 -11.69
CA ASP A 320 6.62 -20.75 -12.14
C ASP A 320 5.53 -21.07 -13.17
N TRP A 321 4.52 -20.21 -13.34
CA TRP A 321 3.46 -20.43 -14.32
C TRP A 321 3.98 -20.25 -15.76
N PRO A 322 3.66 -21.17 -16.70
CA PRO A 322 4.13 -21.09 -18.10
C PRO A 322 3.80 -19.76 -18.80
N GLN A 323 2.62 -19.19 -18.52
CA GLN A 323 2.16 -17.91 -19.06
C GLN A 323 3.07 -16.78 -18.59
N MET A 324 3.59 -16.87 -17.37
CA MET A 324 4.41 -15.84 -16.74
C MET A 324 5.84 -15.89 -17.20
N ARG A 325 6.34 -17.08 -17.58
CA ARG A 325 7.59 -17.24 -18.33
C ARG A 325 7.53 -16.52 -19.68
N ILE A 326 6.39 -16.59 -20.38
CA ILE A 326 6.19 -15.91 -21.66
C ILE A 326 6.12 -14.39 -21.46
N LEU A 327 5.29 -13.90 -20.54
CA LEU A 327 5.21 -12.46 -20.24
C LEU A 327 6.56 -11.89 -19.79
N ARG A 328 7.30 -12.62 -18.94
CA ARG A 328 8.66 -12.25 -18.54
C ARG A 328 9.57 -12.10 -19.75
N ARG A 329 9.59 -13.10 -20.64
CA ARG A 329 10.45 -13.11 -21.82
C ARG A 329 10.09 -11.98 -22.78
N LEU A 330 8.80 -11.79 -23.05
CA LEU A 330 8.29 -10.67 -23.85
C LEU A 330 8.66 -9.33 -23.21
N GLY A 331 8.68 -9.24 -21.89
CA GLY A 331 9.11 -8.07 -21.13
C GLY A 331 10.63 -7.79 -21.09
N GLY A 332 11.44 -8.69 -21.65
CA GLY A 332 12.90 -8.64 -21.62
C GLY A 332 13.55 -9.13 -20.31
N GLY A 333 12.84 -9.95 -19.52
CA GLY A 333 13.37 -10.55 -18.30
C GLY A 333 14.06 -11.89 -18.53
N GLU A 334 15.12 -12.16 -17.78
CA GLU A 334 15.88 -13.42 -17.79
C GLU A 334 15.67 -14.22 -16.51
N ASP A 335 15.74 -15.56 -16.59
CA ASP A 335 15.65 -16.47 -15.44
C ASP A 335 16.89 -16.45 -14.56
N ARG A 336 16.80 -15.84 -13.38
CA ARG A 336 17.90 -15.72 -12.42
C ARG A 336 17.37 -15.95 -11.01
N ALA A 337 17.88 -16.99 -10.34
CA ALA A 337 17.49 -17.35 -8.97
C ALA A 337 17.62 -16.19 -7.96
N ASN A 338 18.58 -15.29 -8.20
CA ASN A 338 18.92 -14.22 -7.27
C ASN A 338 18.23 -12.87 -7.63
N ARG A 339 17.38 -12.87 -8.67
CA ARG A 339 16.72 -11.65 -9.16
C ARG A 339 15.28 -11.99 -9.57
N PRO A 340 14.32 -11.97 -8.63
CA PRO A 340 12.91 -12.16 -8.95
C PRO A 340 12.46 -11.13 -10.00
N VAL A 341 11.58 -11.54 -10.90
CA VAL A 341 11.10 -10.70 -12.01
C VAL A 341 10.30 -9.54 -11.43
N GLY A 342 10.72 -8.33 -11.75
CA GLY A 342 9.93 -7.15 -11.41
C GLY A 342 8.64 -7.09 -12.25
N LYS A 343 7.55 -6.65 -11.64
CA LYS A 343 6.25 -6.50 -12.29
C LYS A 343 6.30 -5.63 -13.56
N ALA A 344 7.22 -4.67 -13.65
CA ALA A 344 7.48 -3.87 -14.86
C ALA A 344 7.88 -4.70 -16.09
N VAL A 345 8.60 -5.81 -15.88
CA VAL A 345 8.92 -6.75 -16.97
C VAL A 345 7.64 -7.44 -17.42
N LEU A 346 6.86 -7.98 -16.49
CA LEU A 346 5.61 -8.67 -16.83
C LEU A 346 4.62 -7.75 -17.56
N LEU A 347 4.50 -6.50 -17.12
CA LEU A 347 3.66 -5.52 -17.82
C LEU A 347 4.16 -5.23 -19.23
N ARG A 348 5.46 -4.99 -19.44
CA ARG A 348 5.98 -4.82 -20.81
C ARG A 348 5.68 -6.02 -21.69
N GLY A 349 5.73 -7.23 -21.12
CA GLY A 349 5.33 -8.44 -21.80
C GLY A 349 3.86 -8.44 -22.19
N LEU A 350 2.98 -8.05 -21.28
CA LEU A 350 1.54 -7.93 -21.53
C LEU A 350 1.23 -6.83 -22.56
N GLN A 351 1.86 -5.66 -22.43
CA GLN A 351 1.73 -4.55 -23.35
C GLN A 351 2.09 -4.97 -24.77
N ARG A 352 3.19 -5.72 -24.95
CA ARG A 352 3.55 -6.27 -26.26
C ARG A 352 2.50 -7.20 -26.86
N LEU A 353 1.78 -7.97 -26.04
CA LEU A 353 0.68 -8.81 -26.52
C LEU A 353 -0.54 -7.97 -26.91
N LEU A 354 -0.87 -6.95 -26.13
CA LEU A 354 -1.97 -6.03 -26.44
C LEU A 354 -1.67 -5.20 -27.69
N ASP A 355 -0.45 -4.69 -27.82
CA ASP A 355 0.02 -3.97 -28.99
C ASP A 355 -0.04 -4.85 -30.24
N LEU A 356 0.32 -6.14 -30.12
CA LEU A 356 0.17 -7.11 -31.20
C LEU A 356 -1.30 -7.22 -31.62
N LEU A 357 -2.21 -7.47 -30.67
CA LEU A 357 -3.64 -7.61 -30.97
C LEU A 357 -4.23 -6.35 -31.60
N ALA A 358 -3.89 -5.17 -31.07
CA ALA A 358 -4.33 -3.89 -31.63
C ALA A 358 -3.77 -3.67 -33.03
N THR A 359 -2.50 -3.99 -33.25
CA THR A 359 -1.86 -3.89 -34.56
C THR A 359 -2.52 -4.82 -35.57
N GLU A 360 -2.78 -6.09 -35.23
CA GLU A 360 -3.51 -7.03 -36.08
C GLU A 360 -4.90 -6.51 -36.45
N ALA A 361 -5.63 -5.97 -35.48
CA ALA A 361 -6.97 -5.43 -35.71
C ALA A 361 -6.95 -4.24 -36.69
N ILE A 362 -5.96 -3.35 -36.56
CA ILE A 362 -5.78 -2.21 -37.46
C ILE A 362 -5.39 -2.67 -38.87
N LEU A 363 -4.46 -3.62 -38.99
CA LEU A 363 -4.05 -4.18 -40.28
C LEU A 363 -5.21 -4.88 -40.99
N ALA A 364 -6.01 -5.66 -40.26
CA ALA A 364 -7.21 -6.30 -40.79
C ALA A 364 -8.25 -5.26 -41.25
N ASP A 365 -8.43 -4.17 -40.50
CA ASP A 365 -9.33 -3.09 -40.88
C ASP A 365 -8.87 -2.36 -42.15
N GLU A 366 -7.57 -2.12 -42.29
CA GLU A 366 -6.96 -1.53 -43.50
C GLU A 366 -7.23 -2.41 -44.73
N VAL A 367 -7.03 -3.73 -44.62
CA VAL A 367 -7.35 -4.69 -45.69
C VAL A 367 -8.84 -4.67 -46.00
N ARG A 368 -9.72 -4.65 -44.99
CA ARG A 368 -11.18 -4.58 -45.21
C ARG A 368 -11.59 -3.31 -45.95
N ARG A 369 -10.96 -2.17 -45.67
CA ARG A 369 -11.29 -0.87 -46.27
C ARG A 369 -10.68 -0.68 -47.66
N HIS A 370 -9.48 -1.20 -47.88
CA HIS A 370 -8.67 -0.88 -49.07
C HIS A 370 -8.30 -2.10 -49.92
N GLY A 371 -8.77 -3.29 -49.54
CA GLY A 371 -8.58 -4.56 -50.24
C GLY A 371 -7.21 -5.20 -50.03
N ARG A 372 -6.20 -4.46 -49.54
CA ARG A 372 -4.84 -4.94 -49.31
C ARG A 372 -4.06 -4.00 -48.39
N LEU A 373 -2.98 -4.50 -47.80
CA LEU A 373 -2.00 -3.66 -47.10
C LEU A 373 -1.11 -2.89 -48.10
N PRO A 374 -0.55 -1.73 -47.71
CA PRO A 374 0.49 -1.07 -48.48
C PRO A 374 1.68 -2.03 -48.74
N PRO A 375 2.20 -2.14 -49.99
CA PRO A 375 3.20 -3.16 -50.35
C PRO A 375 4.46 -3.15 -49.48
N ALA A 376 4.97 -1.97 -49.10
CA ALA A 376 6.14 -1.86 -48.23
C ALA A 376 5.88 -2.39 -46.81
N ILE A 377 4.67 -2.18 -46.29
CA ILE A 377 4.26 -2.68 -44.97
C ILE A 377 4.03 -4.19 -45.01
N ALA A 378 3.37 -4.71 -46.05
CA ALA A 378 3.20 -6.14 -46.26
C ALA A 378 4.57 -6.86 -46.34
N ALA A 379 5.50 -6.32 -47.12
CA ALA A 379 6.86 -6.85 -47.23
C ALA A 379 7.62 -6.82 -45.89
N MET A 380 7.51 -5.73 -45.12
CA MET A 380 8.14 -5.61 -43.79
C MET A 380 7.59 -6.65 -42.79
N LEU A 381 6.30 -6.96 -42.88
CA LEU A 381 5.64 -7.95 -42.02
C LEU A 381 5.77 -9.39 -42.54
N GLY A 382 6.39 -9.59 -43.71
CA GLY A 382 6.49 -10.90 -44.36
C GLY A 382 5.15 -11.49 -44.79
N ARG A 383 4.12 -10.65 -45.03
CA ARG A 383 2.79 -11.07 -45.49
C ARG A 383 2.71 -11.02 -47.01
N SER A 384 2.01 -11.98 -47.61
CA SER A 384 1.69 -11.88 -49.03
C SER A 384 0.70 -10.72 -49.23
N ALA A 385 0.75 -10.03 -50.38
CA ALA A 385 -0.17 -8.93 -50.67
C ALA A 385 -1.64 -9.38 -50.78
N ASP A 386 -1.87 -10.70 -50.82
CA ASP A 386 -3.14 -11.38 -51.07
C ASP A 386 -3.64 -12.20 -49.86
N ASP A 387 -2.94 -12.19 -48.72
CA ASP A 387 -3.40 -12.86 -47.49
C ASP A 387 -4.47 -12.00 -46.79
N GLY A 388 -5.69 -12.03 -47.32
CA GLY A 388 -6.91 -11.46 -46.75
C GLY A 388 -7.58 -12.37 -45.72
#